data_AF-A0A835Z8U3-F1
#
_entry.id   AF-A0A835Z8U3-F1
#
_cell.length_a   1.000
_cell.length_b   1.000
_cell.length_c   1.000
_cell.angle_alpha   90.00
_cell.angle_beta   90.00
_cell.angle_gamma   90.00
#
_symmetry.space_group_name_H-M   'P 1'
#
loop_
_entity.id
_entity.type
_entity.pdbx_description
1 polymer ?
#
loop_
_entity_poly.entity_id
_entity_poly.type
_entity_poly.pdbx_seq_one_letter_code
_entity_poly.pdbx_strand_id
1 'polypeptide(L)'
;VCNGRDDNCDGSVDEGNPGGGSACTVSSNTGACRNGTKQCTDGTIFCVPQTPTPEVCNGIDDNCDGSVDEGNPGGGGSCTVSGNTGACQNGTKQCTGGSVICVAQSPTPEVCNGIDDNCDGSVDEGNPGGGGVCTVSSNVGACQSGVKQCTGGTLTCNTQPPSPEVCNGIDDNCNGSVDEGNPGGGAACTVPSNNGVCRNGVQQCTGGSIICATQPPSDERCNGLDDNCNGSVDEGNPGGGGACNTGRPGACAAGTTQCAGGTIVCAGASPSTEICNGIDDNCNGSVDEGNPGGGGACNTGRPGACAAGTTQCTGGTIVCAGASPSAEICNNIDDNCNGAVDENNPGGGAACNTGRPGACARGTTQCTGGTLVCIGPQPSPEVCGNGIDDNCNGIVDDGC
;
A
#
# COMPACT_ATOMS: atom_id res chain seq x y z
N VAL A 1 75.59 36.15 -103.88
CA VAL A 1 75.94 36.49 -102.46
C VAL A 1 75.02 37.64 -102.10
N CYS A 2 74.31 37.69 -100.96
CA CYS A 2 73.30 38.75 -100.75
C CYS A 2 73.86 40.18 -100.95
N ASN A 3 73.67 40.75 -102.13
CA ASN A 3 74.32 41.99 -102.56
C ASN A 3 73.46 42.84 -103.52
N GLY A 4 72.25 42.39 -103.84
CA GLY A 4 71.28 43.09 -104.68
C GLY A 4 71.64 43.04 -106.16
N ARG A 5 72.48 42.08 -106.57
CA ARG A 5 72.90 41.88 -107.96
C ARG A 5 72.55 40.47 -108.42
N ASP A 6 72.26 40.39 -109.72
CA ASP A 6 72.19 39.15 -110.45
C ASP A 6 73.63 38.64 -110.71
N ASP A 7 74.20 37.94 -109.72
CA ASP A 7 75.58 37.44 -109.77
C ASP A 7 75.75 36.26 -110.77
N ASN A 8 74.65 35.62 -111.19
CA ASN A 8 74.64 34.42 -112.05
C ASN A 8 74.08 34.69 -113.47
N CYS A 9 73.61 35.90 -113.73
CA CYS A 9 73.02 36.40 -114.97
C CYS A 9 71.76 35.64 -115.44
N ASP A 10 70.95 35.11 -114.52
CA ASP A 10 69.73 34.35 -114.85
C ASP A 10 68.45 35.20 -114.91
N GLY A 11 68.55 36.50 -114.62
CA GLY A 11 67.45 37.46 -114.65
C GLY A 11 66.68 37.60 -113.34
N SER A 12 67.03 36.83 -112.32
CA SER A 12 66.60 37.05 -110.94
C SER A 12 67.74 37.69 -110.13
N VAL A 13 67.40 38.27 -108.97
CA VAL A 13 68.39 38.80 -108.04
C VAL A 13 68.33 38.01 -106.74
N ASP A 14 69.49 37.55 -106.27
CA ASP A 14 69.68 36.87 -104.98
C ASP A 14 68.75 35.65 -104.75
N GLU A 15 68.66 34.73 -105.72
CA GLU A 15 67.82 33.53 -105.66
C GLU A 15 68.22 32.56 -104.54
N GLY A 16 67.23 31.91 -103.93
CA GLY A 16 67.48 30.79 -103.00
C GLY A 16 68.04 31.22 -101.64
N ASN A 17 67.84 32.47 -101.25
CA ASN A 17 68.29 33.04 -99.97
C ASN A 17 69.84 32.97 -99.76
N PRO A 18 70.64 33.54 -100.68
CA PRO A 18 72.09 33.41 -100.67
C PRO A 18 72.69 34.12 -99.45
N GLY A 19 73.42 33.41 -98.61
CA GLY A 19 73.97 33.96 -97.36
C GLY A 19 72.98 34.01 -96.18
N GLY A 20 71.71 33.62 -96.40
CA GLY A 20 70.71 33.42 -95.36
C GLY A 20 70.68 31.98 -94.79
N GLY A 21 69.61 31.64 -94.07
CA GLY A 21 69.38 30.31 -93.51
C GLY A 21 70.08 30.04 -92.17
N SER A 22 71.10 30.82 -91.82
CA SER A 22 71.70 30.79 -90.48
C SER A 22 70.77 31.42 -89.44
N ALA A 23 70.86 30.95 -88.20
CA ALA A 23 70.16 31.54 -87.07
C ALA A 23 70.58 33.02 -86.85
N CYS A 24 69.62 33.84 -86.44
CA CYS A 24 69.82 35.22 -86.02
C CYS A 24 68.91 35.54 -84.83
N THR A 25 69.20 36.65 -84.16
CA THR A 25 68.45 37.10 -82.98
C THR A 25 67.90 38.50 -83.17
N VAL A 26 66.61 38.69 -82.92
CA VAL A 26 65.95 40.01 -82.90
C VAL A 26 65.84 40.46 -81.45
N SER A 27 66.71 41.39 -81.02
CA SER A 27 66.82 41.79 -79.62
C SER A 27 65.59 42.50 -79.05
N SER A 28 64.73 43.06 -79.92
CA SER A 28 63.47 43.72 -79.55
C SER A 28 62.32 42.76 -79.26
N ASN A 29 62.46 41.48 -79.62
CA ASN A 29 61.43 40.47 -79.36
C ASN A 29 61.68 39.78 -78.01
N THR A 30 60.65 39.09 -77.53
CA THR A 30 60.68 38.27 -76.31
C THR A 30 60.45 36.81 -76.68
N GLY A 31 60.75 35.89 -75.74
CA GLY A 31 60.44 34.48 -75.91
C GLY A 31 61.07 33.79 -77.12
N ALA A 32 60.32 32.86 -77.71
CA ALA A 32 60.69 32.13 -78.92
C ALA A 32 60.95 33.07 -80.12
N CYS A 33 60.23 34.20 -80.20
CA CYS A 33 60.35 35.17 -81.28
C CYS A 33 61.66 35.95 -81.29
N ARG A 34 62.50 35.83 -80.25
CA ARG A 34 63.89 36.31 -80.33
C ARG A 34 64.69 35.58 -81.38
N ASN A 35 64.42 34.30 -81.56
CA ASN A 35 65.10 33.49 -82.55
C ASN A 35 64.43 33.71 -83.91
N GLY A 36 65.26 33.82 -84.93
CA GLY A 36 64.82 33.99 -86.31
C GLY A 36 65.82 33.38 -87.29
N THR A 37 65.47 33.45 -88.56
CA THR A 37 66.32 32.96 -89.64
C THR A 37 66.72 34.12 -90.52
N LYS A 38 68.00 34.19 -90.88
CA LYS A 38 68.49 35.21 -91.81
C LYS A 38 67.83 35.00 -93.17
N GLN A 39 67.19 36.05 -93.69
CA GLN A 39 66.64 36.08 -95.04
C GLN A 39 67.26 37.24 -95.82
N CYS A 40 67.72 36.94 -97.03
CA CYS A 40 68.14 37.92 -98.00
C CYS A 40 66.89 38.49 -98.68
N THR A 41 66.72 39.80 -98.61
CA THR A 41 65.65 40.54 -99.29
C THR A 41 66.26 41.82 -99.82
N ASP A 42 66.12 42.05 -101.13
CA ASP A 42 66.63 43.24 -101.84
C ASP A 42 68.10 43.56 -101.52
N GLY A 43 68.97 42.55 -101.62
CA GLY A 43 70.42 42.71 -101.41
C GLY A 43 70.85 42.96 -99.97
N THR A 44 69.94 42.82 -99.00
CA THR A 44 70.23 43.02 -97.58
C THR A 44 69.78 41.81 -96.77
N ILE A 45 70.59 41.39 -95.79
CA ILE A 45 70.21 40.31 -94.88
C ILE A 45 69.43 40.87 -93.70
N PHE A 46 68.16 40.46 -93.59
CA PHE A 46 67.29 40.72 -92.45
C PHE A 46 67.13 39.47 -91.59
N CYS A 47 66.80 39.67 -90.32
CA CYS A 47 66.41 38.57 -89.45
C CYS A 47 64.88 38.49 -89.42
N VAL A 48 64.31 37.39 -89.92
CA VAL A 48 62.86 37.14 -89.84
C VAL A 48 62.60 36.33 -88.56
N PRO A 49 61.92 36.91 -87.55
CA PRO A 49 61.64 36.20 -86.30
C PRO A 49 60.63 35.07 -86.51
N GLN A 50 60.62 34.11 -85.58
CA GLN A 50 59.58 33.08 -85.54
C GLN A 50 58.19 33.71 -85.36
N THR A 51 57.16 33.06 -85.92
CA THR A 51 55.76 33.50 -85.77
C THR A 51 55.22 33.10 -84.40
N PRO A 52 54.56 34.01 -83.66
CA PRO A 52 53.88 33.68 -82.41
C PRO A 52 52.90 32.51 -82.55
N THR A 53 52.93 31.57 -81.60
CA THR A 53 51.97 30.46 -81.48
C THR A 53 51.29 30.48 -80.11
N PRO A 54 50.10 29.88 -79.93
CA PRO A 54 49.51 29.75 -78.59
C PRO A 54 50.45 29.03 -77.63
N GLU A 55 50.46 29.44 -76.37
CA GLU A 55 51.30 28.85 -75.34
C GLU A 55 51.12 27.34 -75.23
N VAL A 56 52.24 26.63 -75.15
CA VAL A 56 52.31 25.24 -74.72
C VAL A 56 53.17 25.20 -73.47
N CYS A 57 52.76 24.40 -72.48
CA CYS A 57 53.51 24.30 -71.22
C CYS A 57 54.91 23.69 -71.42
N ASN A 58 55.89 24.53 -71.77
CA ASN A 58 57.24 24.14 -72.18
C ASN A 58 58.33 25.06 -71.61
N GLY A 59 57.94 26.13 -70.90
CA GLY A 59 58.86 27.08 -70.26
C GLY A 59 59.40 28.14 -71.22
N ILE A 60 58.77 28.31 -72.38
CA ILE A 60 59.10 29.27 -73.42
C ILE A 60 57.86 30.15 -73.64
N ASP A 61 58.08 31.45 -73.80
CA ASP A 61 57.07 32.41 -74.27
C ASP A 61 56.87 32.21 -75.78
N ASP A 62 55.88 31.37 -76.14
CA ASP A 62 55.58 30.91 -77.51
C ASP A 62 54.80 31.98 -78.31
N ASN A 63 53.99 32.78 -77.62
CA ASN A 63 53.17 33.84 -78.22
C ASN A 63 53.83 35.22 -78.19
N CYS A 64 54.98 35.33 -77.50
CA CYS A 64 55.86 36.48 -77.47
C CYS A 64 55.25 37.73 -76.83
N ASP A 65 54.32 37.55 -75.89
CA ASP A 65 53.69 38.63 -75.13
C ASP A 65 54.52 39.09 -73.91
N GLY A 66 55.59 38.36 -73.59
CA GLY A 66 56.50 38.64 -72.49
C GLY A 66 56.21 37.87 -71.21
N SER A 67 55.17 37.04 -71.19
CA SER A 67 54.86 36.07 -70.14
C SER A 67 55.23 34.67 -70.63
N VAL A 68 55.63 33.79 -69.70
CA VAL A 68 55.95 32.40 -70.04
C VAL A 68 54.81 31.52 -69.53
N ASP A 69 54.27 30.68 -70.40
CA ASP A 69 53.23 29.69 -70.10
C ASP A 69 51.97 30.30 -69.40
N GLU A 70 51.52 31.50 -69.78
CA GLU A 70 50.38 32.15 -69.15
C GLU A 70 49.03 31.49 -69.49
N GLY A 71 48.06 31.63 -68.58
CA GLY A 71 46.71 31.08 -68.81
C GLY A 71 46.58 29.55 -68.65
N ASN A 72 47.58 28.88 -68.06
CA ASN A 72 47.56 27.43 -67.78
C ASN A 72 47.44 26.54 -69.05
N PRO A 73 48.37 26.67 -70.01
CA PRO A 73 48.34 25.92 -71.25
C PRO A 73 48.43 24.41 -71.00
N GLY A 74 47.55 23.62 -71.61
CA GLY A 74 47.48 22.17 -71.40
C GLY A 74 46.93 21.72 -70.03
N GLY A 75 46.52 22.67 -69.16
CA GLY A 75 45.92 22.41 -67.85
C GLY A 75 44.40 22.27 -67.85
N GLY A 76 43.80 22.20 -66.67
CA GLY A 76 42.34 22.16 -66.44
C GLY A 76 41.69 20.79 -66.58
N GLY A 77 42.35 19.82 -67.23
CA GLY A 77 41.89 18.43 -67.27
C GLY A 77 42.03 17.73 -65.90
N SER A 78 41.17 16.74 -65.64
CA SER A 78 41.33 15.87 -64.47
C SER A 78 42.57 14.98 -64.61
N CYS A 79 43.17 14.65 -63.49
CA CYS A 79 44.32 13.74 -63.39
C CYS A 79 44.30 13.03 -62.04
N THR A 80 45.09 11.97 -61.90
CA THR A 80 45.24 11.23 -60.65
C THR A 80 46.65 11.39 -60.09
N VAL A 81 46.75 11.68 -58.79
CA VAL A 81 48.03 11.76 -58.08
C VAL A 81 48.29 10.41 -57.41
N SER A 82 49.24 9.66 -57.97
CA SER A 82 49.63 8.35 -57.41
C SER A 82 50.27 8.53 -56.04
N GLY A 83 49.76 7.80 -55.03
CA GLY A 83 50.26 7.85 -53.65
C GLY A 83 49.37 8.61 -52.67
N ASN A 84 48.38 9.37 -53.16
CA ASN A 84 47.36 9.98 -52.30
C ASN A 84 46.24 8.98 -51.98
N THR A 85 45.46 9.26 -50.93
CA THR A 85 44.28 8.49 -50.53
C THR A 85 43.02 9.35 -50.67
N GLY A 86 41.85 8.72 -50.73
CA GLY A 86 40.58 9.42 -50.68
C GLY A 86 40.35 10.39 -51.83
N ALA A 87 39.71 11.52 -51.51
CA ALA A 87 39.42 12.59 -52.46
C ALA A 87 40.69 13.19 -53.09
N CYS A 88 41.82 13.20 -52.37
CA CYS A 88 43.10 13.76 -52.83
C CYS A 88 43.78 12.96 -53.95
N GLN A 89 43.28 11.76 -54.28
CA GLN A 89 43.71 11.07 -55.49
C GLN A 89 43.32 11.84 -56.74
N ASN A 90 42.20 12.57 -56.69
CA ASN A 90 41.76 13.42 -57.78
C ASN A 90 42.52 14.74 -57.76
N GLY A 91 43.00 15.16 -58.92
CA GLY A 91 43.70 16.41 -59.10
C GLY A 91 43.32 17.10 -60.41
N THR A 92 43.82 18.32 -60.56
CA THR A 92 43.69 19.11 -61.80
C THR A 92 45.06 19.32 -62.41
N LYS A 93 45.16 19.17 -63.73
CA LYS A 93 46.38 19.48 -64.47
C LYS A 93 46.68 20.97 -64.39
N GLN A 94 47.90 21.31 -64.02
CA GLN A 94 48.38 22.68 -63.94
C GLN A 94 49.75 22.80 -64.60
N CYS A 95 49.92 23.82 -65.44
CA CYS A 95 51.21 24.19 -65.98
C CYS A 95 52.02 24.91 -64.90
N THR A 96 53.17 24.38 -64.53
CA THR A 96 54.06 25.00 -63.54
C THR A 96 55.50 24.74 -63.93
N GLY A 97 56.25 25.82 -64.20
CA GLY A 97 57.67 25.74 -64.57
C GLY A 97 57.91 24.99 -65.89
N GLY A 98 57.09 25.22 -66.92
CA GLY A 98 57.23 24.57 -68.22
C GLY A 98 56.89 23.08 -68.25
N SER A 99 56.11 22.59 -67.29
CA SER A 99 55.61 21.21 -67.28
C SER A 99 54.19 21.11 -66.74
N VAL A 100 53.36 20.31 -67.41
CA VAL A 100 52.00 20.00 -66.94
C VAL A 100 52.11 18.97 -65.81
N ILE A 101 51.88 19.42 -64.59
CA ILE A 101 51.85 18.59 -63.39
C ILE A 101 50.41 18.34 -62.94
N CYS A 102 50.20 17.27 -62.19
CA CYS A 102 48.91 17.01 -61.53
C CYS A 102 48.94 17.59 -60.12
N VAL A 103 48.10 18.58 -59.84
CA VAL A 103 47.97 19.17 -58.51
C VAL A 103 46.77 18.51 -57.82
N ALA A 104 47.03 17.83 -56.71
CA ALA A 104 45.99 17.17 -55.91
C ALA A 104 44.95 18.17 -55.40
N GLN A 105 43.72 17.72 -55.24
CA GLN A 105 42.73 18.45 -54.46
C GLN A 105 43.23 18.64 -53.02
N SER A 106 42.95 19.82 -52.44
CA SER A 106 43.29 20.10 -51.05
C SER A 106 42.40 19.27 -50.09
N PRO A 107 42.95 18.72 -49.00
CA PRO A 107 42.19 18.11 -47.92
C PRO A 107 41.08 19.03 -47.38
N THR A 108 39.90 18.46 -47.12
CA THR A 108 38.78 19.14 -46.46
C THR A 108 38.32 18.36 -45.23
N PRO A 109 37.70 18.99 -44.21
CA PRO A 109 37.15 18.24 -43.08
C PRO A 109 36.15 17.17 -43.53
N GLU A 110 36.18 16.02 -42.87
CA GLU A 110 35.27 14.91 -43.15
C GLU A 110 33.80 15.33 -43.17
N VAL A 111 33.08 14.82 -44.16
CA VAL A 111 31.62 14.83 -44.23
C VAL A 111 31.16 13.39 -44.35
N CYS A 112 30.06 13.02 -43.68
CA CYS A 112 29.54 11.66 -43.76
C CYS A 112 29.05 11.30 -45.17
N ASN A 113 29.95 10.83 -46.02
CA ASN A 113 29.73 10.58 -47.44
C ASN A 113 30.43 9.29 -47.94
N GLY A 114 31.22 8.63 -47.07
CA GLY A 114 31.94 7.39 -47.40
C GLY A 114 33.23 7.62 -48.18
N ILE A 115 33.76 8.83 -48.17
CA ILE A 115 35.00 9.26 -48.80
C ILE A 115 35.93 9.81 -47.72
N ASP A 116 37.23 9.55 -47.85
CA ASP A 116 38.28 10.19 -47.05
C ASP A 116 38.54 11.59 -47.65
N ASP A 117 37.88 12.61 -47.09
CA ASP A 117 37.88 14.00 -47.56
C ASP A 117 39.15 14.75 -47.10
N ASN A 118 39.71 14.37 -45.96
CA ASN A 118 40.90 14.97 -45.36
C ASN A 118 42.21 14.24 -45.72
N CYS A 119 42.09 13.09 -46.38
CA CYS A 119 43.17 12.30 -46.95
C CYS A 119 44.15 11.76 -45.92
N ASP A 120 43.67 11.48 -44.70
CA ASP A 120 44.46 10.89 -43.61
C ASP A 120 44.50 9.34 -43.65
N GLY A 121 43.71 8.74 -44.55
CA GLY A 121 43.61 7.30 -44.74
C GLY A 121 42.45 6.63 -44.00
N SER A 122 41.68 7.39 -43.23
CA SER A 122 40.44 6.98 -42.59
C SER A 122 39.25 7.56 -43.34
N VAL A 123 38.12 6.83 -43.35
CA VAL A 123 36.89 7.30 -44.00
C VAL A 123 35.91 7.67 -42.90
N ASP A 124 35.35 8.89 -42.99
CA ASP A 124 34.33 9.42 -42.09
C ASP A 124 34.71 9.34 -40.58
N GLU A 125 35.97 9.55 -40.21
CA GLU A 125 36.41 9.43 -38.81
C GLU A 125 35.86 10.55 -37.90
N GLY A 126 35.65 10.23 -36.62
CA GLY A 126 35.20 11.21 -35.63
C GLY A 126 33.71 11.60 -35.71
N ASN A 127 32.88 10.82 -36.43
CA ASN A 127 31.42 11.05 -36.56
C ASN A 127 31.07 12.40 -37.23
N PRO A 128 31.53 12.64 -38.47
CA PRO A 128 31.31 13.89 -39.18
C PRO A 128 29.81 14.14 -39.41
N GLY A 129 29.34 15.35 -39.10
CA GLY A 129 27.92 15.71 -39.18
C GLY A 129 26.99 15.03 -38.15
N GLY A 130 27.54 14.22 -37.25
CA GLY A 130 26.81 13.55 -36.18
C GLY A 130 26.67 14.38 -34.89
N GLY A 131 26.24 13.73 -33.81
CA GLY A 131 26.11 14.33 -32.47
C GLY A 131 24.84 15.16 -32.26
N GLY A 132 24.16 15.58 -33.33
CA GLY A 132 22.85 16.22 -33.23
C GLY A 132 21.76 15.24 -32.78
N VAL A 133 20.76 15.75 -32.06
CA VAL A 133 19.56 14.97 -31.72
C VAL A 133 18.79 14.58 -32.99
N CYS A 134 18.20 13.39 -32.97
CA CYS A 134 17.32 12.90 -34.01
C CYS A 134 16.15 12.13 -33.40
N THR A 135 15.06 12.03 -34.15
CA THR A 135 13.86 11.32 -33.72
C THR A 135 13.41 10.33 -34.78
N VAL A 136 13.07 9.11 -34.37
CA VAL A 136 12.51 8.07 -35.23
C VAL A 136 11.03 7.92 -34.89
N SER A 137 10.15 8.42 -35.77
CA SER A 137 8.71 8.45 -35.52
C SER A 137 8.03 7.08 -35.48
N SER A 138 8.69 6.03 -35.97
CA SER A 138 8.20 4.65 -35.86
C SER A 138 8.44 4.01 -34.50
N ASN A 139 9.32 4.59 -33.67
CA ASN A 139 9.56 4.11 -32.31
C ASN A 139 8.54 4.73 -31.35
N VAL A 140 8.47 4.23 -30.12
CA VAL A 140 7.59 4.72 -29.06
C VAL A 140 8.41 5.03 -27.81
N GLY A 141 7.91 5.91 -26.95
CA GLY A 141 8.54 6.20 -25.67
C GLY A 141 9.95 6.77 -25.78
N ALA A 142 10.82 6.32 -24.88
CA ALA A 142 12.23 6.72 -24.82
C ALA A 142 12.99 6.38 -26.11
N CYS A 143 12.61 5.32 -26.82
CA CYS A 143 13.28 4.88 -28.05
C CYS A 143 13.06 5.80 -29.25
N GLN A 144 12.18 6.80 -29.17
CA GLN A 144 12.02 7.77 -30.25
C GLN A 144 13.25 8.65 -30.41
N SER A 145 13.88 9.03 -29.30
CA SER A 145 15.00 9.94 -29.31
C SER A 145 16.31 9.20 -29.51
N GLY A 146 17.21 9.81 -30.27
CA GLY A 146 18.52 9.28 -30.55
C GLY A 146 19.52 10.37 -30.89
N VAL A 147 20.73 9.94 -31.25
CA VAL A 147 21.82 10.80 -31.68
C VAL A 147 22.24 10.40 -33.09
N LYS A 148 22.50 11.40 -33.94
CA LYS A 148 23.00 11.16 -35.29
C LYS A 148 24.41 10.55 -35.24
N GLN A 149 24.57 9.45 -35.96
CA GLN A 149 25.82 8.71 -36.08
C GLN A 149 26.13 8.43 -37.55
N CYS A 150 27.31 8.81 -38.00
CA CYS A 150 27.84 8.45 -39.31
C CYS A 150 28.25 6.98 -39.29
N THR A 151 27.57 6.17 -40.08
CA THR A 151 27.85 4.74 -40.22
C THR A 151 27.84 4.40 -41.70
N GLY A 152 29.02 4.07 -42.26
CA GLY A 152 29.17 3.70 -43.66
C GLY A 152 28.75 4.81 -44.64
N GLY A 153 29.24 6.05 -44.44
CA GLY A 153 28.93 7.18 -45.31
C GLY A 153 27.49 7.70 -45.26
N THR A 154 26.70 7.27 -44.26
CA THR A 154 25.33 7.74 -44.08
C THR A 154 25.07 8.15 -42.63
N LEU A 155 24.45 9.32 -42.44
CA LEU A 155 23.95 9.73 -41.13
C LEU A 155 22.72 8.91 -40.75
N THR A 156 22.90 8.06 -39.75
CA THR A 156 21.85 7.22 -39.16
C THR A 156 21.45 7.77 -37.80
N CYS A 157 20.20 7.53 -37.38
CA CYS A 157 19.77 7.88 -36.03
C CYS A 157 19.96 6.68 -35.10
N ASN A 158 20.94 6.75 -34.21
CA ASN A 158 21.16 5.72 -33.20
C ASN A 158 20.27 6.02 -31.99
N THR A 159 19.18 5.25 -31.85
CA THR A 159 18.18 5.43 -30.78
C THR A 159 18.52 4.61 -29.54
N GLN A 160 17.99 5.02 -28.40
CA GLN A 160 18.16 4.25 -27.16
C GLN A 160 17.48 2.87 -27.30
N PRO A 161 18.13 1.77 -26.89
CA PRO A 161 17.49 0.46 -26.86
C PRO A 161 16.43 0.39 -25.74
N PRO A 162 15.41 -0.48 -25.87
CA PRO A 162 14.47 -0.78 -24.79
C PRO A 162 15.14 -1.17 -23.48
N SER A 163 14.69 -0.58 -22.37
CA SER A 163 15.13 -0.91 -21.01
C SER A 163 13.92 -1.21 -20.10
N PRO A 164 14.07 -2.01 -19.02
CA PRO A 164 12.96 -2.23 -18.09
C PRO A 164 12.37 -0.93 -17.56
N GLU A 165 11.05 -0.89 -17.39
CA GLU A 165 10.34 0.26 -16.85
C GLU A 165 10.90 0.68 -15.49
N VAL A 166 11.06 1.98 -15.30
CA VAL A 166 11.21 2.61 -13.99
C VAL A 166 10.10 3.63 -13.82
N CYS A 167 9.65 3.88 -12.59
CA CYS A 167 8.54 4.81 -12.35
C CYS A 167 8.96 6.27 -12.59
N ASN A 168 8.93 6.70 -13.85
CA ASN A 168 9.41 8.01 -14.31
C ASN A 168 8.43 8.70 -15.28
N GLY A 169 7.33 8.04 -15.67
CA GLY A 169 6.33 8.58 -16.59
C GLY A 169 6.75 8.50 -18.06
N ILE A 170 7.71 7.65 -18.39
CA ILE A 170 8.25 7.40 -19.72
C ILE A 170 8.10 5.90 -20.02
N ASP A 171 7.78 5.56 -21.27
CA ASP A 171 7.83 4.19 -21.78
C ASP A 171 9.29 3.83 -22.11
N ASP A 172 9.97 3.21 -21.16
CA ASP A 172 11.40 2.89 -21.21
C ASP A 172 11.68 1.65 -22.06
N ASN A 173 10.74 0.69 -22.09
CA ASN A 173 10.86 -0.54 -22.86
C ASN A 173 10.22 -0.44 -24.26
N CYS A 174 9.61 0.70 -24.57
CA CYS A 174 9.12 1.09 -25.88
C CYS A 174 8.01 0.16 -26.40
N ASN A 175 7.18 -0.38 -25.50
CA ASN A 175 6.06 -1.25 -25.84
C ASN A 175 4.74 -0.49 -26.04
N GLY A 176 4.73 0.84 -25.83
CA GLY A 176 3.57 1.72 -25.98
C GLY A 176 2.75 1.90 -24.71
N SER A 177 3.15 1.30 -23.59
CA SER A 177 2.60 1.52 -22.26
C SER A 177 3.62 2.25 -21.40
N VAL A 178 3.15 3.16 -20.55
CA VAL A 178 4.01 3.93 -19.64
C VAL A 178 3.91 3.30 -18.25
N ASP A 179 5.06 3.05 -17.62
CA ASP A 179 5.18 2.56 -16.25
C ASP A 179 4.35 1.28 -15.94
N GLU A 180 4.23 0.32 -16.88
CA GLU A 180 3.39 -0.85 -16.65
C GLU A 180 3.96 -1.83 -15.62
N GLY A 181 3.08 -2.53 -14.91
CA GLY A 181 3.49 -3.58 -13.96
C GLY A 181 4.02 -3.05 -12.62
N ASN A 182 3.75 -1.79 -12.27
CA ASN A 182 4.17 -1.15 -11.01
C ASN A 182 5.71 -1.16 -10.81
N PRO A 183 6.47 -0.57 -11.75
CA PRO A 183 7.93 -0.56 -11.69
C PRO A 183 8.42 0.18 -10.45
N GLY A 184 9.37 -0.40 -9.72
CA GLY A 184 9.90 0.16 -8.47
C GLY A 184 8.93 0.15 -7.28
N GLY A 185 7.70 -0.36 -7.45
CA GLY A 185 6.71 -0.48 -6.37
C GLY A 185 6.74 -1.82 -5.64
N GLY A 186 5.70 -2.07 -4.84
CA GLY A 186 5.48 -3.33 -4.13
C GLY A 186 6.11 -3.43 -2.74
N ALA A 187 7.04 -2.53 -2.39
CA ALA A 187 7.56 -2.46 -1.03
C ALA A 187 6.52 -1.91 -0.05
N ALA A 188 6.56 -2.37 1.19
CA ALA A 188 5.77 -1.80 2.27
C ALA A 188 6.20 -0.37 2.54
N CYS A 189 5.22 0.51 2.79
CA CYS A 189 5.46 1.92 3.10
C CYS A 189 4.52 2.39 4.21
N THR A 190 4.85 3.53 4.81
CA THR A 190 4.01 4.14 5.85
C THR A 190 3.83 5.62 5.62
N VAL A 191 2.63 6.13 5.91
CA VAL A 191 2.27 7.56 5.83
C VAL A 191 2.06 8.08 7.25
N PRO A 192 3.02 8.81 7.85
CA PRO A 192 2.96 9.21 9.25
C PRO A 192 1.77 10.10 9.64
N SER A 193 1.13 10.76 8.67
CA SER A 193 -0.05 11.59 8.90
C SER A 193 -1.34 10.79 9.07
N ASN A 194 -1.35 9.50 8.75
CA ASN A 194 -2.51 8.63 8.91
C ASN A 194 -2.44 7.91 10.25
N ASN A 195 -3.62 7.62 10.82
CA ASN A 195 -3.77 6.85 12.06
C ASN A 195 -4.05 5.37 11.78
N GLY A 196 -3.92 4.55 12.83
CA GLY A 196 -4.37 3.16 12.81
C GLY A 196 -3.78 2.32 11.69
N VAL A 197 -4.61 1.44 11.13
CA VAL A 197 -4.23 0.55 10.03
C VAL A 197 -3.96 1.31 8.72
N CYS A 198 -4.59 2.48 8.51
CA CYS A 198 -4.41 3.33 7.33
C CYS A 198 -3.02 3.97 7.23
N ARG A 199 -2.19 3.88 8.27
CA ARG A 199 -0.79 4.28 8.18
C ARG A 199 0.00 3.39 7.23
N ASN A 200 -0.36 2.13 7.14
CA ASN A 200 0.38 1.13 6.36
C ASN A 200 -0.15 1.07 4.93
N GLY A 201 0.76 0.89 3.98
CA GLY A 201 0.43 0.79 2.57
C GLY A 201 1.49 0.05 1.78
N VAL A 202 1.28 0.02 0.47
CA VAL A 202 2.21 -0.55 -0.51
C VAL A 202 2.58 0.52 -1.52
N GLN A 203 3.84 0.56 -1.91
CA GLN A 203 4.32 1.47 -2.94
C GLN A 203 3.67 1.14 -4.30
N GLN A 204 3.10 2.16 -4.93
CA GLN A 204 2.47 2.10 -6.24
C GLN A 204 3.09 3.17 -7.13
N CYS A 205 3.42 2.80 -8.36
CA CYS A 205 3.76 3.75 -9.40
C CYS A 205 2.48 4.37 -9.96
N THR A 206 2.34 5.68 -9.84
CA THR A 206 1.17 6.41 -10.33
C THR A 206 1.61 7.73 -10.91
N GLY A 207 1.45 7.90 -12.23
CA GLY A 207 1.83 9.11 -12.94
C GLY A 207 3.33 9.40 -12.87
N GLY A 208 4.18 8.40 -13.07
CA GLY A 208 5.64 8.56 -13.04
C GLY A 208 6.23 8.87 -11.66
N SER A 209 5.52 8.54 -10.59
CA SER A 209 6.00 8.71 -9.22
C SER A 209 5.56 7.58 -8.31
N ILE A 210 6.47 7.15 -7.43
CA ILE A 210 6.17 6.18 -6.38
C ILE A 210 5.38 6.88 -5.28
N ILE A 211 4.13 6.48 -5.12
CA ILE A 211 3.26 6.90 -4.03
C ILE A 211 3.03 5.74 -3.06
N CYS A 212 2.72 6.06 -1.80
CA CYS A 212 2.30 5.06 -0.83
C CYS A 212 0.78 4.91 -0.87
N ALA A 213 0.27 3.83 -1.48
CA ALA A 213 -1.15 3.54 -1.48
C ALA A 213 -1.53 2.86 -0.15
N THR A 214 -2.20 3.60 0.72
CA THR A 214 -2.62 3.12 2.04
C THR A 214 -3.99 2.46 2.00
N GLN A 215 -4.29 1.64 3.00
CA GLN A 215 -5.63 1.09 3.20
C GLN A 215 -6.65 2.24 3.46
N PRO A 216 -7.84 2.21 2.84
CA PRO A 216 -8.91 3.16 3.16
C PRO A 216 -9.54 2.87 4.53
N PRO A 217 -10.10 3.89 5.21
CA PRO A 217 -10.91 3.71 6.40
C PRO A 217 -12.05 2.70 6.19
N SER A 218 -12.28 1.84 7.17
CA SER A 218 -13.41 0.90 7.22
C SER A 218 -14.11 0.96 8.57
N ASP A 219 -15.35 0.45 8.67
CA ASP A 219 -16.05 0.38 9.95
C ASP A 219 -15.23 -0.37 11.02
N GLU A 220 -15.32 0.09 12.26
CA GLU A 220 -14.64 -0.52 13.40
C GLU A 220 -15.07 -1.98 13.59
N ARG A 221 -14.09 -2.81 13.94
CA ARG A 221 -14.29 -4.19 14.37
C ARG A 221 -13.58 -4.35 15.70
N CYS A 222 -14.15 -5.15 16.61
CA CYS A 222 -13.50 -5.45 17.87
C CYS A 222 -12.27 -6.33 17.68
N ASN A 223 -11.13 -5.71 17.36
CA ASN A 223 -9.90 -6.38 16.97
C ASN A 223 -8.65 -5.71 17.56
N GLY A 224 -8.82 -4.61 18.32
CA GLY A 224 -7.73 -3.88 18.96
C GLY A 224 -6.95 -2.97 18.01
N LEU A 225 -7.51 -2.67 16.84
CA LEU A 225 -6.96 -1.78 15.82
C LEU A 225 -7.94 -0.62 15.57
N ASP A 226 -7.40 0.49 15.11
CA ASP A 226 -8.16 1.64 14.59
C ASP A 226 -8.39 1.41 13.09
N ASP A 227 -9.54 0.80 12.75
CA ASP A 227 -9.92 0.35 11.40
C ASP A 227 -10.46 1.52 10.55
N ASN A 228 -11.11 2.51 11.19
CA ASN A 228 -11.64 3.70 10.54
C ASN A 228 -10.67 4.90 10.55
N CYS A 229 -9.53 4.73 11.20
CA CYS A 229 -8.39 5.64 11.18
C CYS A 229 -8.71 7.02 11.75
N ASN A 230 -9.64 7.08 12.72
CA ASN A 230 -10.02 8.32 13.40
C ASN A 230 -9.14 8.63 14.63
N GLY A 231 -8.22 7.72 14.98
CA GLY A 231 -7.31 7.85 16.12
C GLY A 231 -7.81 7.22 17.43
N SER A 232 -8.99 6.60 17.42
CA SER A 232 -9.55 5.81 18.52
C SER A 232 -9.54 4.33 18.12
N VAL A 233 -9.39 3.45 19.10
CA VAL A 233 -9.40 2.00 18.88
C VAL A 233 -10.71 1.43 19.40
N ASP A 234 -11.38 0.62 18.58
CA ASP A 234 -12.60 -0.11 18.92
C ASP A 234 -13.75 0.77 19.49
N GLU A 235 -13.94 2.01 19.03
CA GLU A 235 -14.97 2.88 19.60
C GLU A 235 -16.41 2.49 19.22
N GLY A 236 -17.36 2.81 20.10
CA GLY A 236 -18.78 2.59 19.83
C GLY A 236 -19.25 1.13 19.97
N ASN A 237 -18.48 0.27 20.63
CA ASN A 237 -18.80 -1.14 20.87
C ASN A 237 -18.98 -1.96 19.56
N PRO A 238 -17.97 -1.98 18.67
CA PRO A 238 -18.08 -2.65 17.37
C PRO A 238 -18.29 -4.16 17.55
N GLY A 239 -19.26 -4.73 16.82
CA GLY A 239 -19.63 -6.15 16.95
C GLY A 239 -20.33 -6.54 18.27
N GLY A 240 -20.58 -5.57 19.16
CA GLY A 240 -21.29 -5.77 20.43
C GLY A 240 -22.81 -5.57 20.32
N GLY A 241 -23.49 -5.61 21.47
CA GLY A 241 -24.93 -5.34 21.59
C GLY A 241 -25.85 -6.55 21.43
N GLY A 242 -25.30 -7.72 21.08
CA GLY A 242 -26.05 -8.97 21.01
C GLY A 242 -26.27 -9.60 22.38
N ALA A 243 -27.34 -10.40 22.52
CA ALA A 243 -27.55 -11.21 23.71
C ALA A 243 -26.48 -12.33 23.79
N CYS A 244 -25.97 -12.59 24.98
CA CYS A 244 -25.01 -13.66 25.25
C CYS A 244 -25.25 -14.30 26.62
N ASN A 245 -24.60 -15.43 26.85
CA ASN A 245 -24.62 -16.11 28.15
C ASN A 245 -23.23 -16.00 28.80
N THR A 246 -23.16 -15.53 30.04
CA THR A 246 -21.89 -15.33 30.76
C THR A 246 -21.30 -16.61 31.34
N GLY A 247 -22.07 -17.71 31.33
CA GLY A 247 -21.74 -18.96 32.04
C GLY A 247 -21.95 -18.90 33.55
N ARG A 248 -22.40 -17.76 34.10
CA ARG A 248 -22.68 -17.58 35.53
C ARG A 248 -24.11 -18.04 35.84
N PRO A 249 -24.40 -18.51 37.07
CA PRO A 249 -25.75 -18.93 37.45
C PRO A 249 -26.68 -17.72 37.65
N GLY A 250 -27.98 -18.04 37.76
CA GLY A 250 -28.99 -17.07 38.20
C GLY A 250 -29.17 -15.86 37.30
N ALA A 251 -29.42 -14.70 37.92
CA ALA A 251 -29.65 -13.42 37.26
C ALA A 251 -28.46 -12.95 36.41
N CYS A 252 -27.24 -13.44 36.70
CA CYS A 252 -26.03 -13.08 35.96
C CYS A 252 -25.84 -13.87 34.66
N ALA A 253 -26.64 -14.91 34.41
CA ALA A 253 -26.49 -15.78 33.25
C ALA A 253 -26.68 -15.02 31.94
N ALA A 254 -27.69 -14.15 31.88
CA ALA A 254 -27.95 -13.30 30.73
C ALA A 254 -27.00 -12.10 30.70
N GLY A 255 -26.47 -11.80 29.52
CA GLY A 255 -25.64 -10.63 29.29
C GLY A 255 -25.75 -10.07 27.88
N THR A 256 -24.97 -9.03 27.64
CA THR A 256 -24.85 -8.38 26.34
C THR A 256 -23.39 -8.37 25.91
N THR A 257 -23.13 -8.61 24.63
CA THR A 257 -21.77 -8.57 24.08
C THR A 257 -21.22 -7.14 24.13
N GLN A 258 -19.98 -7.02 24.58
CA GLN A 258 -19.24 -5.76 24.64
C GLN A 258 -17.85 -5.96 24.04
N CYS A 259 -17.36 -4.97 23.32
CA CYS A 259 -15.98 -4.93 22.88
C CYS A 259 -15.12 -4.39 24.02
N ALA A 260 -14.20 -5.22 24.51
CA ALA A 260 -13.25 -4.83 25.54
C ALA A 260 -11.86 -5.41 25.22
N GLY A 261 -10.87 -4.51 25.09
CA GLY A 261 -9.48 -4.89 24.81
C GLY A 261 -9.31 -5.64 23.49
N GLY A 262 -9.99 -5.22 22.42
CA GLY A 262 -9.91 -5.86 21.10
C GLY A 262 -10.58 -7.23 21.00
N THR A 263 -11.43 -7.59 21.96
CA THR A 263 -12.18 -8.86 21.94
C THR A 263 -13.62 -8.67 22.38
N ILE A 264 -14.53 -9.46 21.79
CA ILE A 264 -15.93 -9.50 22.22
C ILE A 264 -16.03 -10.32 23.51
N VAL A 265 -16.46 -9.66 24.58
CA VAL A 265 -16.73 -10.25 25.90
C VAL A 265 -18.23 -10.24 26.18
N CYS A 266 -18.70 -11.16 27.02
CA CYS A 266 -20.09 -11.16 27.48
C CYS A 266 -20.20 -10.47 28.84
N ALA A 267 -20.81 -9.29 28.88
CA ALA A 267 -21.05 -8.56 30.12
C ALA A 267 -22.48 -8.83 30.61
N GLY A 268 -22.60 -9.56 31.73
CA GLY A 268 -23.89 -9.79 32.40
C GLY A 268 -24.12 -8.86 33.59
N ALA A 269 -25.24 -9.07 34.28
CA ALA A 269 -25.54 -8.34 35.50
C ALA A 269 -24.46 -8.57 36.58
N SER A 270 -24.25 -7.54 37.40
CA SER A 270 -23.45 -7.67 38.62
C SER A 270 -24.27 -8.40 39.69
N PRO A 271 -23.64 -9.25 40.53
CA PRO A 271 -24.29 -9.80 41.72
C PRO A 271 -25.02 -8.74 42.53
N SER A 272 -26.25 -9.02 42.91
CA SER A 272 -27.00 -8.24 43.90
C SER A 272 -27.33 -9.10 45.10
N THR A 273 -27.74 -8.51 46.22
CA THR A 273 -28.24 -9.28 47.38
C THR A 273 -29.50 -10.06 47.01
N GLU A 274 -29.62 -11.27 47.55
CA GLU A 274 -30.81 -12.12 47.38
C GLU A 274 -32.10 -11.40 47.78
N ILE A 275 -33.12 -11.53 46.94
CA ILE A 275 -34.51 -11.26 47.29
C ILE A 275 -35.32 -12.53 47.08
N CYS A 276 -36.40 -12.71 47.83
CA CYS A 276 -37.24 -13.91 47.70
C CYS A 276 -38.05 -13.89 46.39
N ASN A 277 -37.43 -14.33 45.30
CA ASN A 277 -38.00 -14.27 43.95
C ASN A 277 -37.79 -15.59 43.16
N GLY A 278 -37.08 -16.58 43.73
CA GLY A 278 -36.82 -17.86 43.08
C GLY A 278 -35.70 -17.81 42.04
N ILE A 279 -34.89 -16.76 42.06
CA ILE A 279 -33.72 -16.51 41.21
C ILE A 279 -32.51 -16.36 42.13
N ASP A 280 -31.36 -16.88 41.69
CA ASP A 280 -30.06 -16.61 42.32
C ASP A 280 -29.58 -15.21 41.89
N ASP A 281 -29.83 -14.19 42.73
CA ASP A 281 -29.57 -12.78 42.43
C ASP A 281 -28.08 -12.40 42.63
N ASN A 282 -27.40 -13.09 43.55
CA ASN A 282 -25.97 -12.87 43.83
C ASN A 282 -25.05 -13.79 43.00
N CYS A 283 -25.63 -14.72 42.26
CA CYS A 283 -24.99 -15.58 41.30
C CYS A 283 -23.94 -16.50 41.93
N ASN A 284 -24.19 -16.98 43.14
CA ASN A 284 -23.32 -17.90 43.88
C ASN A 284 -23.66 -19.38 43.64
N GLY A 285 -24.74 -19.67 42.89
CA GLY A 285 -25.22 -21.01 42.58
C GLY A 285 -26.32 -21.55 43.49
N SER A 286 -26.74 -20.77 44.49
CA SER A 286 -27.85 -21.08 45.39
C SER A 286 -28.99 -20.09 45.15
N VAL A 287 -30.23 -20.56 45.27
CA VAL A 287 -31.41 -19.72 45.07
C VAL A 287 -31.99 -19.37 46.44
N ASP A 288 -32.28 -18.09 46.67
CA ASP A 288 -32.94 -17.55 47.86
C ASP A 288 -32.28 -17.96 49.20
N GLU A 289 -30.95 -18.02 49.30
CA GLU A 289 -30.30 -18.46 50.55
C GLU A 289 -30.36 -17.41 51.67
N GLY A 290 -30.37 -17.90 52.92
CA GLY A 290 -30.34 -17.03 54.10
C GLY A 290 -31.67 -16.35 54.45
N ASN A 291 -32.80 -16.85 53.90
CA ASN A 291 -34.14 -16.32 54.15
C ASN A 291 -34.31 -14.84 53.73
N PRO A 292 -34.03 -14.48 52.46
CA PRO A 292 -34.07 -13.11 51.99
C PRO A 292 -35.49 -12.54 52.11
N GLY A 293 -35.63 -11.31 52.62
CA GLY A 293 -36.93 -10.67 52.87
C GLY A 293 -37.78 -11.31 53.98
N GLY A 294 -37.29 -12.37 54.64
CA GLY A 294 -37.94 -13.05 55.75
C GLY A 294 -37.53 -12.53 57.13
N GLY A 295 -37.98 -13.22 58.18
CA GLY A 295 -37.63 -12.91 59.59
C GLY A 295 -38.56 -11.92 60.28
N GLY A 296 -39.54 -11.35 59.58
CA GLY A 296 -40.57 -10.49 60.15
C GLY A 296 -41.68 -11.28 60.83
N ALA A 297 -42.33 -10.69 61.83
CA ALA A 297 -43.53 -11.28 62.42
C ALA A 297 -44.70 -11.27 61.42
N CYS A 298 -45.48 -12.34 61.38
CA CYS A 298 -46.65 -12.48 60.53
C CYS A 298 -47.77 -13.26 61.24
N ASN A 299 -48.97 -13.25 60.65
CA ASN A 299 -50.09 -14.05 61.12
C ASN A 299 -50.41 -15.14 60.09
N THR A 300 -50.51 -16.40 60.52
CA THR A 300 -50.76 -17.55 59.63
C THR A 300 -52.23 -17.70 59.23
N GLY A 301 -53.14 -16.95 59.86
CA GLY A 301 -54.59 -17.12 59.75
C GLY A 301 -55.14 -18.35 60.49
N ARG A 302 -54.30 -19.11 61.18
CA ARG A 302 -54.69 -20.30 61.97
C ARG A 302 -55.07 -19.88 63.40
N PRO A 303 -55.97 -20.60 64.08
CA PRO A 303 -56.35 -20.28 65.45
C PRO A 303 -55.25 -20.64 66.45
N GLY A 304 -55.42 -20.15 67.68
CA GLY A 304 -54.60 -20.58 68.83
C GLY A 304 -53.11 -20.23 68.75
N ALA A 305 -52.28 -21.14 69.27
CA ALA A 305 -50.82 -21.01 69.30
C ALA A 305 -50.20 -20.90 67.90
N CYS A 306 -50.88 -21.38 66.86
CA CYS A 306 -50.41 -21.32 65.48
C CYS A 306 -50.62 -19.96 64.81
N ALA A 307 -51.38 -19.05 65.41
CA ALA A 307 -51.72 -17.76 64.81
C ALA A 307 -50.47 -16.89 64.55
N ALA A 308 -49.55 -16.86 65.50
CA ALA A 308 -48.29 -16.14 65.36
C ALA A 308 -47.28 -16.94 64.52
N GLY A 309 -46.60 -16.27 63.60
CA GLY A 309 -45.56 -16.86 62.78
C GLY A 309 -44.44 -15.88 62.43
N THR A 310 -43.44 -16.39 61.74
CA THR A 310 -42.34 -15.61 61.15
C THR A 310 -42.32 -15.82 59.65
N THR A 311 -42.04 -14.76 58.89
CA THR A 311 -41.92 -14.86 57.43
C THR A 311 -40.70 -15.69 57.05
N GLN A 312 -40.90 -16.62 56.12
CA GLN A 312 -39.87 -17.48 55.54
C GLN A 312 -39.95 -17.40 54.02
N CYS A 313 -38.80 -17.31 53.36
CA CYS A 313 -38.71 -17.46 51.93
C CYS A 313 -38.73 -18.96 51.58
N THR A 314 -39.79 -19.39 50.91
CA THR A 314 -39.94 -20.78 50.44
C THR A 314 -40.37 -20.77 48.97
N GLY A 315 -39.53 -21.34 48.10
CA GLY A 315 -39.82 -21.46 46.67
C GLY A 315 -40.05 -20.12 45.97
N GLY A 316 -39.20 -19.12 46.24
CA GLY A 316 -39.32 -17.78 45.66
C GLY A 316 -40.49 -16.95 46.14
N THR A 317 -41.15 -17.34 47.24
CA THR A 317 -42.25 -16.58 47.83
C THR A 317 -42.12 -16.48 49.34
N ILE A 318 -42.49 -15.32 49.88
CA ILE A 318 -42.56 -15.12 51.33
C ILE A 318 -43.83 -15.79 51.86
N VAL A 319 -43.65 -16.81 52.68
CA VAL A 319 -44.70 -17.54 53.37
C VAL A 319 -44.65 -17.27 54.88
N CYS A 320 -45.80 -17.28 55.54
CA CYS A 320 -45.85 -17.15 57.00
C CYS A 320 -45.78 -18.54 57.65
N ALA A 321 -44.66 -18.85 58.29
CA ALA A 321 -44.47 -20.10 59.03
C ALA A 321 -44.78 -19.89 60.51
N GLY A 322 -45.86 -20.49 61.01
CA GLY A 322 -46.21 -20.52 62.42
C GLY A 322 -45.87 -21.85 63.09
N ALA A 323 -46.20 -21.98 64.36
CA ALA A 323 -46.04 -23.23 65.10
C ALA A 323 -46.82 -24.38 64.44
N SER A 324 -46.25 -25.58 64.49
CA SER A 324 -46.99 -26.81 64.14
C SER A 324 -48.01 -27.12 65.24
N PRO A 325 -49.20 -27.67 64.89
CA PRO A 325 -50.11 -28.26 65.87
C PRO A 325 -49.36 -29.16 66.85
N SER A 326 -49.62 -28.99 68.13
CA SER A 326 -49.16 -29.89 69.18
C SER A 326 -50.36 -30.40 69.98
N ALA A 327 -50.20 -31.48 70.75
CA ALA A 327 -51.31 -31.96 71.57
C ALA A 327 -51.70 -30.89 72.61
N GLU A 328 -53.00 -30.77 72.90
CA GLU A 328 -53.51 -29.85 73.91
C GLU A 328 -52.81 -30.04 75.25
N ILE A 329 -52.43 -28.92 75.86
CA ILE A 329 -52.01 -28.84 77.24
C ILE A 329 -53.00 -27.93 77.94
N CYS A 330 -53.38 -28.24 79.18
CA CYS A 330 -54.30 -27.40 79.95
C CYS A 330 -53.67 -26.03 80.26
N ASN A 331 -53.81 -25.07 79.35
CA ASN A 331 -53.14 -23.75 79.41
C ASN A 331 -54.03 -22.61 78.86
N ASN A 332 -55.28 -22.90 78.47
CA ASN A 332 -56.23 -21.95 77.88
C ASN A 332 -55.77 -21.37 76.53
N ILE A 333 -54.95 -22.12 75.80
CA ILE A 333 -54.51 -21.86 74.42
C ILE A 333 -54.92 -23.08 73.58
N ASP A 334 -55.40 -22.84 72.37
CA ASP A 334 -55.61 -23.89 71.36
C ASP A 334 -54.23 -24.29 70.78
N ASP A 335 -53.63 -25.34 71.33
CA ASP A 335 -52.25 -25.79 71.03
C ASP A 335 -52.20 -26.64 69.75
N ASN A 336 -53.29 -27.32 69.40
CA ASN A 336 -53.41 -28.12 68.18
C ASN A 336 -54.02 -27.36 66.99
N CYS A 337 -54.49 -26.15 67.24
CA CYS A 337 -54.93 -25.17 66.26
C CYS A 337 -56.15 -25.66 65.46
N ASN A 338 -57.07 -26.36 66.11
CA ASN A 338 -58.33 -26.84 65.52
C ASN A 338 -59.52 -25.89 65.76
N GLY A 339 -59.32 -24.83 66.55
CA GLY A 339 -60.32 -23.83 66.90
C GLY A 339 -61.04 -24.07 68.23
N ALA A 340 -60.74 -25.16 68.94
CA ALA A 340 -61.19 -25.42 70.30
C ALA A 340 -60.01 -25.25 71.28
N VAL A 341 -60.31 -24.77 72.49
CA VAL A 341 -59.31 -24.58 73.56
C VAL A 341 -59.49 -25.70 74.58
N ASP A 342 -58.39 -26.38 74.94
CA ASP A 342 -58.33 -27.38 76.01
C ASP A 342 -59.34 -28.56 75.83
N GLU A 343 -59.60 -29.04 74.62
CA GLU A 343 -60.59 -30.11 74.41
C GLU A 343 -60.10 -31.51 74.81
N ASN A 344 -61.05 -32.42 75.06
CA ASN A 344 -60.78 -33.81 75.49
C ASN A 344 -60.03 -33.93 76.83
N ASN A 345 -60.09 -32.91 77.69
CA ASN A 345 -59.50 -32.93 79.03
C ASN A 345 -57.97 -33.16 79.03
N PRO A 346 -57.18 -32.25 78.43
CA PRO A 346 -55.73 -32.43 78.31
C PRO A 346 -55.04 -32.43 79.66
N GLY A 347 -54.11 -33.37 79.87
CA GLY A 347 -53.44 -33.56 81.17
C GLY A 347 -54.36 -34.04 82.32
N GLY A 348 -55.65 -34.24 82.05
CA GLY A 348 -56.65 -34.71 83.00
C GLY A 348 -56.76 -36.24 83.08
N GLY A 349 -57.66 -36.72 83.94
CA GLY A 349 -57.96 -38.14 84.12
C GLY A 349 -57.08 -38.86 85.14
N ALA A 350 -56.06 -38.19 85.69
CA ALA A 350 -55.28 -38.72 86.80
C ALA A 350 -56.13 -38.70 88.09
N ALA A 351 -55.95 -39.71 88.93
CA ALA A 351 -56.54 -39.71 90.27
C ALA A 351 -55.93 -38.57 91.09
N CYS A 352 -56.79 -37.81 91.77
CA CYS A 352 -56.41 -36.71 92.62
C CYS A 352 -57.22 -36.74 93.92
N ASN A 353 -56.79 -35.95 94.91
CA ASN A 353 -57.52 -35.78 96.16
C ASN A 353 -58.18 -34.40 96.18
N THR A 354 -59.50 -34.36 96.38
CA THR A 354 -60.27 -33.11 96.42
C THR A 354 -60.11 -32.33 97.73
N GLY A 355 -59.49 -32.94 98.75
CA GLY A 355 -59.42 -32.43 100.11
C GLY A 355 -60.71 -32.58 100.90
N ARG A 356 -61.75 -33.22 100.35
CA ARG A 356 -63.04 -33.44 101.01
C ARG A 356 -63.05 -34.77 101.80
N PRO A 357 -63.85 -34.89 102.88
CA PRO A 357 -64.00 -36.15 103.60
C PRO A 357 -64.70 -37.24 102.78
N GLY A 358 -64.57 -38.50 103.24
CA GLY A 358 -65.40 -39.61 102.75
C GLY A 358 -65.23 -39.98 101.28
N ALA A 359 -66.33 -40.41 100.66
CA ALA A 359 -66.40 -40.80 99.25
C ALA A 359 -65.96 -39.67 98.30
N CYS A 360 -66.11 -38.40 98.70
CA CYS A 360 -65.70 -37.24 97.91
C CYS A 360 -64.19 -37.01 97.86
N ALA A 361 -63.41 -37.65 98.74
CA ALA A 361 -61.96 -37.46 98.81
C ALA A 361 -61.25 -37.86 97.51
N ARG A 362 -61.76 -38.89 96.81
CA ARG A 362 -61.22 -39.37 95.54
C ARG A 362 -61.84 -38.57 94.40
N GLY A 363 -61.00 -37.94 93.58
CA GLY A 363 -61.42 -37.27 92.36
C GLY A 363 -60.56 -37.62 91.16
N THR A 364 -60.94 -37.08 90.02
CA THR A 364 -60.14 -37.12 88.79
C THR A 364 -59.81 -35.69 88.36
N THR A 365 -58.60 -35.46 87.86
CA THR A 365 -58.23 -34.15 87.32
C THR A 365 -59.05 -33.84 86.07
N GLN A 366 -59.60 -32.63 86.00
CA GLN A 366 -60.30 -32.09 84.85
C GLN A 366 -59.71 -30.73 84.50
N CYS A 367 -59.40 -30.51 83.23
CA CYS A 367 -58.97 -29.22 82.72
C CYS A 367 -60.17 -28.27 82.67
N THR A 368 -60.04 -27.11 83.31
CA THR A 368 -61.06 -26.06 83.34
C THR A 368 -60.38 -24.70 83.35
N GLY A 369 -60.62 -23.91 82.29
CA GLY A 369 -60.04 -22.56 82.13
C GLY A 369 -58.51 -22.54 82.15
N GLY A 370 -57.85 -23.48 81.47
CA GLY A 370 -56.40 -23.61 81.43
C GLY A 370 -55.73 -24.06 82.73
N THR A 371 -56.49 -24.65 83.66
CA THR A 371 -55.93 -25.22 84.89
C THR A 371 -56.53 -26.60 85.19
N LEU A 372 -55.69 -27.52 85.68
CA LEU A 372 -56.15 -28.83 86.13
C LEU A 372 -56.79 -28.71 87.51
N VAL A 373 -58.10 -28.94 87.58
CA VAL A 373 -58.90 -28.91 88.80
C VAL A 373 -59.24 -30.34 89.21
N CYS A 374 -59.13 -30.66 90.49
CA CYS A 374 -59.56 -31.97 91.00
C CYS A 374 -61.07 -31.99 91.23
N ILE A 375 -61.80 -32.82 90.47
CA ILE A 375 -63.25 -32.94 90.60
C ILE A 375 -63.58 -34.33 91.14
N GLY A 376 -64.22 -34.36 92.31
CA GLY A 376 -64.70 -35.58 92.96
C GLY A 376 -66.22 -35.75 92.81
N PRO A 377 -66.74 -36.91 93.22
CA PRO A 377 -68.17 -37.15 93.22
C PRO A 377 -68.90 -36.11 94.08
N GLN A 378 -70.13 -35.80 93.67
CA GLN A 378 -71.01 -34.97 94.47
C GLN A 378 -71.47 -35.77 95.70
N PRO A 379 -71.70 -35.10 96.85
CA PRO A 379 -72.33 -35.73 98.00
C PRO A 379 -73.61 -36.47 97.60
N SER A 380 -73.73 -37.71 98.03
CA SER A 380 -74.97 -38.49 97.92
C SER A 380 -75.48 -38.85 99.31
N PRO A 381 -76.77 -39.20 99.47
CA PRO A 381 -77.26 -39.76 100.72
C PRO A 381 -76.47 -41.01 101.14
N GLU A 382 -76.33 -41.24 102.46
CA GLU A 382 -75.63 -42.41 103.02
C GLU A 382 -76.25 -43.74 102.58
N VAL A 383 -75.40 -44.70 102.23
CA VAL A 383 -75.79 -46.09 101.97
C VAL A 383 -75.38 -46.95 103.17
N CYS A 384 -76.36 -47.20 104.03
CA CYS A 384 -76.14 -47.83 105.33
C CYS A 384 -75.39 -49.18 105.24
N GLY A 385 -74.28 -49.27 105.99
CA GLY A 385 -73.52 -50.50 106.18
C GLY A 385 -72.46 -50.75 105.10
N ASN A 386 -72.14 -49.75 104.27
CA ASN A 386 -71.05 -49.83 103.28
C ASN A 386 -69.69 -49.36 103.86
N GLY A 387 -69.68 -48.71 105.03
CA GLY A 387 -68.47 -48.19 105.69
C GLY A 387 -67.82 -47.01 104.97
N ILE A 388 -68.56 -46.26 104.16
CA ILE A 388 -68.11 -45.11 103.37
C ILE A 388 -68.97 -43.89 103.76
N ASP A 389 -68.35 -42.72 103.98
CA ASP A 389 -69.05 -41.43 104.18
C ASP A 389 -69.50 -40.88 102.81
N ASP A 390 -70.72 -41.23 102.38
CA ASP A 390 -71.25 -40.95 101.05
C ASP A 390 -71.70 -39.48 100.88
N ASN A 391 -72.11 -38.82 101.97
CA ASN A 391 -72.54 -37.42 101.97
C ASN A 391 -71.39 -36.44 102.22
N CYS A 392 -70.20 -36.97 102.51
CA CYS A 392 -68.93 -36.25 102.62
C CYS A 392 -68.93 -35.17 103.71
N ASN A 393 -69.68 -35.39 104.80
CA ASN A 393 -69.76 -34.50 105.95
C ASN A 393 -68.68 -34.81 107.01
N GLY A 394 -67.91 -35.88 106.82
CA GLY A 394 -66.85 -36.32 107.73
C GLY A 394 -67.26 -37.42 108.72
N ILE A 395 -68.47 -37.97 108.61
CA ILE A 395 -69.02 -39.01 109.49
C ILE A 395 -69.53 -40.17 108.63
N VAL A 396 -69.07 -41.40 108.93
CA VAL A 396 -69.44 -42.61 108.18
C VAL A 396 -70.80 -43.15 108.65
N ASP A 397 -71.71 -43.48 107.71
CA ASP A 397 -73.00 -44.13 107.96
C ASP A 397 -73.96 -43.34 108.89
N ASP A 398 -73.94 -41.99 108.85
CA ASP A 398 -74.82 -41.14 109.69
C ASP A 398 -76.19 -40.83 109.06
N GLY A 399 -77.24 -40.75 109.87
CA GLY A 399 -78.61 -40.55 109.39
C GLY A 399 -79.25 -41.79 108.74
N CYS A 400 -78.61 -42.94 108.95
CA CYS A 400 -79.17 -44.29 108.90
C CYS A 400 -79.70 -44.69 110.29
#